data_AF-A0A202DNW7-F1
#
_entry.id   AF-A0A202DNW7-F1
#
_cell.length_a   1.000
_cell.length_b   1.000
_cell.length_c   1.000
_cell.angle_alpha   90.00
_cell.angle_beta   90.00
_cell.angle_gamma   90.00
#
_symmetry.space_group_name_H-M   'P 1'
#
loop_
_entity.id
_entity.type
_entity.pdbx_description
1 polymer ?
#
loop_
_entity_poly.entity_id
_entity_poly.type
_entity_poly.pdbx_seq_one_letter_code
_entity_poly.pdbx_strand_id
1 'polypeptide(L)'
;AMEIILCHNCLAENHPEACFCEKCNTPLSAYAAYDPLMQISAAGDTYCKATSGKPSWIKTLGILLIFGPLSLTWLVALYATVGDVPGSLPTLIKEPWWKWLPSLIEYGLVCILAIVPMLIILKAVFRSIGYKNPSQE
;
A
#
# COMPACT_ATOMS: atom_id res chain seq x y z
N ALA A 1 4.67 -47.07 -7.43
CA ALA A 1 4.07 -45.86 -8.02
C ALA A 1 4.73 -44.66 -7.34
N MET A 2 5.18 -43.67 -8.10
CA MET A 2 5.70 -42.43 -7.51
C MET A 2 4.49 -41.63 -7.04
N GLU A 3 4.44 -41.25 -5.76
CA GLU A 3 3.37 -40.42 -5.24
C GLU A 3 3.49 -39.00 -5.80
N ILE A 4 2.38 -38.46 -6.30
CA ILE A 4 2.30 -37.12 -6.89
C ILE A 4 1.49 -36.24 -5.93
N ILE A 5 1.98 -35.04 -5.63
CA ILE A 5 1.27 -34.08 -4.78
C ILE A 5 0.58 -33.05 -5.68
N LEU A 6 -0.72 -32.85 -5.48
CA LEU A 6 -1.50 -31.83 -6.16
C LEU A 6 -1.52 -30.54 -5.36
N CYS A 7 -1.31 -29.42 -6.03
CA CYS A 7 -1.44 -28.11 -5.41
C CYS A 7 -2.90 -27.79 -5.10
N HIS A 8 -3.23 -27.54 -3.83
CA HIS A 8 -4.59 -27.18 -3.39
C HIS A 8 -5.13 -25.87 -4.02
N ASN A 9 -4.27 -25.00 -4.54
CA ASN A 9 -4.67 -23.71 -5.10
C ASN A 9 -4.84 -23.74 -6.63
N CYS A 10 -3.91 -24.37 -7.36
CA CYS A 10 -3.93 -24.37 -8.84
C CYS A 10 -4.10 -25.75 -9.48
N LEU A 11 -4.20 -26.81 -8.65
CA LEU A 11 -4.34 -28.22 -9.06
C LEU A 11 -3.21 -28.74 -9.96
N ALA A 12 -2.07 -28.06 -10.02
CA ALA A 12 -0.90 -28.56 -10.73
C ALA A 12 -0.26 -29.73 -9.97
N GLU A 13 0.25 -30.70 -10.72
CA GLU A 13 1.09 -31.78 -10.23
C GLU A 13 2.45 -31.23 -9.82
N ASN A 14 2.98 -31.66 -8.68
CA ASN A 14 4.31 -31.29 -8.20
C ASN A 14 5.05 -32.53 -7.69
N HIS A 15 6.38 -32.43 -7.67
CA HIS A 15 7.24 -33.45 -7.08
C HIS A 15 6.92 -33.65 -5.59
N PRO A 16 6.94 -34.88 -5.05
CA PRO A 16 6.59 -35.15 -3.65
C PRO A 16 7.49 -34.44 -2.63
N GLU A 17 8.72 -34.09 -3.01
CA GLU A 17 9.67 -33.34 -2.17
C GLU A 17 9.57 -31.81 -2.34
N ALA A 18 8.70 -31.31 -3.23
CA ALA A 18 8.55 -29.88 -3.44
C ALA A 18 7.84 -29.24 -2.24
N CYS A 19 8.44 -28.20 -1.65
CA CYS A 19 7.83 -27.44 -0.56
C CYS A 19 6.81 -26.40 -1.07
N PHE A 20 7.00 -25.91 -2.30
CA PHE A 20 6.15 -24.94 -2.98
C PHE A 20 5.74 -25.44 -4.35
N CYS A 21 4.58 -25.00 -4.81
CA CYS A 21 4.12 -25.33 -6.15
C CYS A 21 4.96 -24.60 -7.21
N GLU A 22 5.52 -25.34 -8.16
CA GLU A 22 6.35 -24.79 -9.25
C GLU A 22 5.59 -23.81 -10.16
N LYS A 23 4.25 -23.92 -10.20
CA LYS A 23 3.40 -23.11 -11.07
C LYS A 23 2.89 -21.83 -10.41
N CYS A 24 2.57 -21.87 -9.12
CA CYS A 24 1.86 -20.79 -8.43
C CYS A 24 2.45 -20.38 -7.09
N ASN A 25 3.63 -20.93 -6.74
CA ASN A 25 4.40 -20.70 -5.52
C ASN A 25 3.63 -20.85 -4.20
N THR A 26 2.47 -21.51 -4.23
CA THR A 26 1.69 -21.78 -3.03
C THR A 26 2.39 -22.88 -2.22
N PRO A 27 2.50 -22.77 -0.89
CA PRO A 27 3.04 -23.84 -0.06
C PRO A 27 2.20 -25.11 -0.22
N LEU A 28 2.88 -26.26 -0.39
CA LEU A 28 2.24 -27.56 -0.60
C LEU A 28 1.98 -28.31 0.71
N SER A 29 2.73 -28.00 1.77
CA SER A 29 2.60 -28.63 3.09
C SER A 29 2.42 -27.60 4.20
N ALA A 30 1.75 -28.01 5.29
CA ALA A 30 1.64 -27.19 6.50
C ALA A 30 3.01 -26.93 7.14
N TYR A 31 3.98 -27.83 6.94
CA TYR A 31 5.33 -27.67 7.48
C TYR A 31 6.08 -26.50 6.82
N ALA A 32 5.88 -26.30 5.52
CA ALA A 32 6.40 -25.12 4.81
C ALA A 32 5.80 -23.79 5.33
N ALA A 33 4.69 -23.82 6.07
CA ALA A 33 4.11 -22.62 6.68
C ALA A 33 4.73 -22.25 8.05
N TYR A 34 5.53 -23.14 8.66
CA TYR A 34 6.12 -22.91 9.99
C TYR A 34 7.63 -22.65 9.97
N ASP A 35 8.32 -22.93 8.86
CA ASP A 35 9.71 -22.54 8.70
C ASP A 35 9.81 -21.01 8.51
N PRO A 36 10.63 -20.29 9.32
CA PRO A 36 10.72 -18.83 9.26
C PRO A 36 11.15 -18.29 7.88
N LEU A 37 12.00 -19.01 7.14
CA LEU A 37 12.39 -18.59 5.79
C LEU A 37 11.26 -18.83 4.79
N MET A 38 10.53 -19.93 4.94
CA MET A 38 9.39 -20.25 4.08
C MET A 38 8.15 -19.41 4.37
N GLN A 39 8.00 -18.89 5.60
CA GLN A 39 6.97 -17.90 5.93
C GLN A 39 7.16 -16.61 5.15
N ILE A 40 8.40 -16.14 4.98
CA ILE A 40 8.67 -14.89 4.24
C ILE A 40 8.28 -15.05 2.77
N SER A 41 8.62 -16.18 2.15
CA SER A 41 8.24 -16.45 0.75
C SER A 41 6.73 -16.66 0.59
N ALA A 42 6.08 -17.37 1.52
CA ALA A 42 4.62 -17.55 1.52
C ALA A 42 3.86 -16.22 1.75
N ALA A 43 4.36 -15.36 2.64
CA ALA A 43 3.81 -14.03 2.87
C ALA A 43 3.98 -13.13 1.63
N GLY A 44 5.15 -13.18 0.98
CA GLY A 44 5.41 -12.47 -0.27
C GLY A 44 4.47 -12.90 -1.40
N ASP A 45 4.26 -14.19 -1.58
CA ASP A 45 3.31 -14.74 -2.56
C ASP A 45 1.86 -14.31 -2.26
N THR A 46 1.48 -14.29 -0.99
CA THR A 46 0.16 -13.77 -0.56
C THR A 46 0.01 -12.29 -0.89
N TYR A 47 1.05 -11.47 -0.67
CA TYR A 47 1.05 -10.06 -1.04
C TYR A 47 0.96 -9.87 -2.55
N CYS A 48 1.72 -10.63 -3.33
CA CYS A 48 1.66 -10.61 -4.79
C CYS A 48 0.25 -10.99 -5.29
N LYS A 49 -0.38 -12.03 -4.73
CA LYS A 49 -1.75 -12.41 -5.06
C LYS A 49 -2.77 -11.36 -4.63
N ALA A 50 -2.53 -10.70 -3.50
CA ALA A 50 -3.38 -9.62 -3.02
C ALA A 50 -3.37 -8.41 -3.98
N THR A 51 -2.21 -8.08 -4.56
CA THR A 51 -2.03 -6.95 -5.48
C THR A 51 -2.30 -7.27 -6.95
N SER A 52 -2.15 -8.53 -7.38
CA SER A 52 -2.33 -8.96 -8.77
C SER A 52 -3.78 -9.24 -9.16
N GLY A 53 -4.70 -9.37 -8.19
CA GLY A 53 -6.11 -9.65 -8.42
C GLY A 53 -6.97 -8.41 -8.69
N LYS A 54 -8.22 -8.62 -9.14
CA LYS A 54 -9.21 -7.53 -9.24
C LYS A 54 -9.34 -6.81 -7.88
N PRO A 55 -9.38 -5.47 -7.85
CA PRO A 55 -9.53 -4.73 -6.62
C PRO A 55 -10.92 -5.02 -6.03
N SER A 56 -10.97 -5.72 -4.91
CA SER A 56 -12.21 -5.94 -4.17
C SER A 56 -12.40 -4.82 -3.14
N TRP A 57 -13.65 -4.43 -2.87
CA TRP A 57 -13.96 -3.35 -1.93
C TRP A 57 -13.37 -3.59 -0.53
N ILE A 58 -13.32 -4.85 -0.10
CA ILE A 58 -12.74 -5.29 1.18
C ILE A 58 -11.23 -4.96 1.24
N LYS A 59 -10.49 -5.19 0.15
CA LYS A 59 -9.06 -4.86 0.08
C LYS A 59 -8.85 -3.34 0.15
N THR A 60 -9.69 -2.57 -0.55
CA THR A 60 -9.65 -1.11 -0.50
C THR A 60 -9.94 -0.59 0.91
N LEU A 61 -10.94 -1.17 1.59
CA LEU A 61 -11.29 -0.80 2.97
C LEU A 61 -10.13 -1.09 3.93
N GLY A 62 -9.45 -2.22 3.78
CA GLY A 62 -8.28 -2.56 4.60
C GLY A 62 -7.13 -1.56 4.43
N ILE A 63 -6.82 -1.18 3.19
CA ILE A 63 -5.81 -0.15 2.90
C ILE A 63 -6.23 1.19 3.51
N LEU A 64 -7.50 1.57 3.37
CA LEU A 64 -8.02 2.81 3.96
C LEU A 64 -7.96 2.80 5.49
N LEU A 65 -8.22 1.67 6.15
CA LEU A 65 -8.17 1.58 7.60
C LEU A 65 -6.74 1.72 8.14
N ILE A 66 -5.75 1.17 7.42
CA ILE A 66 -4.33 1.23 7.80
C ILE A 66 -3.76 2.63 7.53
N PHE A 67 -3.98 3.18 6.33
CA PHE A 67 -3.34 4.42 5.91
C PHE A 67 -4.20 5.68 6.13
N GLY A 68 -5.50 5.52 6.32
CA GLY A 68 -6.45 6.62 6.51
C GLY A 68 -6.14 7.47 7.74
N PRO A 69 -6.06 6.90 8.96
CA PRO A 69 -5.72 7.66 10.16
C PRO A 69 -4.37 8.37 10.05
N LEU A 70 -3.37 7.69 9.47
CA LEU A 70 -2.05 8.28 9.24
C LEU A 70 -2.16 9.53 8.34
N SER A 71 -2.85 9.40 7.20
CA SER A 71 -3.06 10.55 6.30
C SER A 71 -3.85 11.69 6.95
N LEU A 72 -4.82 11.38 7.80
CA LEU A 72 -5.60 12.38 8.54
C LEU A 72 -4.74 13.11 9.57
N THR A 73 -3.89 12.40 10.33
CA THR A 73 -2.97 13.03 11.29
C THR A 73 -2.00 13.98 10.59
N TRP A 74 -1.49 13.60 9.41
CA TRP A 74 -0.64 14.47 8.59
C TRP A 74 -1.39 15.72 8.10
N LEU A 75 -2.64 15.58 7.64
CA LEU A 75 -3.46 16.71 7.23
C LEU A 75 -3.74 17.68 8.39
N VAL A 76 -4.04 17.16 9.58
CA VAL A 76 -4.26 17.98 10.77
C VAL A 76 -2.98 18.71 11.18
N ALA A 77 -1.83 18.01 11.16
CA ALA A 77 -0.54 18.63 11.45
C ALA A 77 -0.21 19.75 10.45
N LEU A 78 -0.45 19.51 9.15
CA LEU A 78 -0.26 20.51 8.11
C LEU A 78 -1.20 21.72 8.29
N TYR A 79 -2.46 21.48 8.65
CA TYR A 79 -3.40 22.57 8.94
C TYR A 79 -2.96 23.41 10.15
N ALA A 80 -2.50 22.75 11.22
CA ALA A 80 -2.00 23.43 12.42
C ALA A 80 -0.76 24.29 12.13
N THR A 81 0.19 23.77 11.34
CA THR A 81 1.40 24.53 11.00
C THR A 81 1.13 25.66 10.00
N VAL A 82 0.13 25.53 9.13
CA VAL A 82 -0.34 26.64 8.27
C VAL A 82 -0.91 27.80 9.10
N GLY A 83 -1.55 27.51 10.24
CA GLY A 83 -2.03 28.53 11.18
C GLY A 83 -0.90 29.25 11.93
N ASP A 84 0.20 28.55 12.20
CA ASP A 84 1.37 29.06 12.91
C ASP A 84 2.48 29.63 11.99
N VAL A 85 2.22 29.80 10.68
CA VAL A 85 3.20 30.43 9.78
C VAL A 85 3.55 31.80 10.37
N PRO A 86 4.80 32.00 10.86
CA PRO A 86 5.20 33.22 11.53
C PRO A 86 5.36 34.29 10.46
N GLY A 87 4.26 34.95 10.13
CA GLY A 87 4.21 35.89 9.03
C GLY A 87 2.78 36.11 8.60
N SER A 88 2.05 36.92 9.35
CA SER A 88 0.96 37.66 8.73
C SER A 88 1.50 38.32 7.45
N LEU A 89 0.76 38.22 6.34
CA LEU A 89 1.07 38.85 5.04
C LEU A 89 1.83 40.20 5.13
N PRO A 90 1.54 41.13 6.07
CA PRO A 90 2.29 42.39 6.19
C PRO A 90 3.80 42.28 6.49
N THR A 91 4.29 41.21 7.12
CA THR A 91 5.74 41.06 7.41
C THR A 91 6.57 40.56 6.23
N LEU A 92 5.93 39.89 5.26
CA LEU A 92 6.61 39.29 4.10
C LEU A 92 7.19 40.34 3.11
N ILE A 93 6.71 41.58 3.20
CA ILE A 93 7.09 42.68 2.31
C ILE A 93 8.39 43.37 2.77
N LYS A 94 8.77 43.22 4.05
CA LYS A 94 9.86 44.02 4.66
C LYS A 94 11.21 43.31 4.71
N GLU A 95 11.22 41.98 4.68
CA GLU A 95 12.42 41.14 4.79
C GLU A 95 12.87 40.64 3.41
N PRO A 96 14.19 40.52 3.16
CA PRO A 96 14.71 40.02 1.89
C PRO A 96 14.37 38.54 1.65
N TRP A 97 14.12 38.22 0.37
CA TRP A 97 13.47 36.97 -0.03
C TRP A 97 14.22 35.68 0.32
N TRP A 98 15.55 35.74 0.39
CA TRP A 98 16.38 34.57 0.66
C TRP A 98 16.23 34.03 2.08
N LYS A 99 15.74 34.83 3.04
CA LYS A 99 15.57 34.39 4.43
C LYS A 99 14.41 33.41 4.62
N TRP A 100 13.39 33.47 3.78
CA TRP A 100 12.23 32.56 3.85
C TRP A 100 12.29 31.43 2.82
N LEU A 101 13.27 31.43 1.93
CA LEU A 101 13.49 30.37 0.95
C LEU A 101 13.64 28.97 1.60
N PRO A 102 14.42 28.78 2.69
CA PRO A 102 14.58 27.46 3.30
C PRO A 102 13.26 26.94 3.88
N SER A 103 12.51 27.81 4.57
CA SER A 103 11.19 27.46 5.12
C SER A 103 10.20 27.11 4.03
N LEU A 104 10.17 27.85 2.91
CA LEU A 104 9.31 27.48 1.77
C LEU A 104 9.67 26.13 1.17
N ILE A 105 10.96 25.80 1.09
CA ILE A 105 11.43 24.49 0.59
C ILE A 105 10.99 23.38 1.56
N GLU A 106 11.18 23.57 2.87
CA GLU A 106 10.73 22.61 3.89
C GLU A 106 9.22 22.38 3.85
N TYR A 107 8.43 23.46 3.83
CA TYR A 107 6.96 23.37 3.70
C TYR A 107 6.55 22.72 2.39
N GLY A 108 7.18 23.09 1.27
CA GLY A 108 6.92 22.50 -0.04
C GLY A 108 7.19 20.98 -0.04
N LEU A 109 8.29 20.55 0.57
CA LEU A 109 8.64 19.14 0.70
C LEU A 109 7.62 18.37 1.55
N VAL A 110 7.22 18.92 2.70
CA VAL A 110 6.18 18.32 3.56
C VAL A 110 4.85 18.20 2.82
N CYS A 111 4.43 19.26 2.10
CA CYS A 111 3.23 19.24 1.28
C CYS A 111 3.29 18.15 0.20
N ILE A 112 4.40 18.02 -0.52
CA ILE A 112 4.58 16.99 -1.54
C ILE A 112 4.51 15.58 -0.91
N LEU A 113 5.22 15.36 0.19
CA LEU A 113 5.25 14.06 0.87
C LEU A 113 3.89 13.68 1.50
N ALA A 114 3.05 14.65 1.88
CA ALA A 114 1.72 14.38 2.41
C ALA A 114 0.67 14.19 1.29
N ILE A 115 0.68 15.04 0.27
CA ILE A 115 -0.36 15.10 -0.77
C ILE A 115 -0.18 13.95 -1.77
N VAL A 116 1.06 13.63 -2.18
CA VAL A 116 1.29 12.62 -3.23
C VAL A 116 0.79 11.23 -2.81
N PRO A 117 1.10 10.69 -1.62
CA PRO A 117 0.56 9.40 -1.17
C PRO A 117 -0.96 9.42 -1.04
N MET A 118 -1.52 10.53 -0.55
CA MET A 118 -2.98 10.68 -0.42
C MET A 118 -3.66 10.60 -1.80
N LEU A 119 -3.11 11.26 -2.82
CA LEU A 119 -3.62 11.20 -4.19
C LEU A 119 -3.47 9.80 -4.80
N ILE A 120 -2.39 9.08 -4.51
CA ILE A 120 -2.21 7.69 -4.94
C ILE A 120 -3.29 6.79 -4.31
N ILE A 121 -3.55 6.94 -3.01
CA ILE A 121 -4.59 6.20 -2.29
C ILE A 121 -5.97 6.55 -2.85
N LEU A 122 -6.30 7.83 -3.01
CA LEU A 122 -7.56 8.29 -3.60
C LEU A 122 -7.76 7.71 -5.00
N LYS A 123 -6.74 7.76 -5.86
CA LYS A 123 -6.81 7.18 -7.20
C LYS A 123 -7.05 5.67 -7.16
N ALA A 124 -6.42 4.95 -6.24
CA ALA A 124 -6.65 3.53 -6.04
C ALA A 124 -8.09 3.23 -5.58
N VAL A 125 -8.60 4.01 -4.62
CA VAL A 125 -9.97 3.91 -4.10
C VAL A 125 -10.99 4.17 -5.22
N PHE A 126 -10.86 5.29 -5.95
CA PHE A 126 -11.75 5.62 -7.06
C PHE A 126 -11.74 4.58 -8.17
N ARG A 127 -10.57 4.01 -8.48
CA ARG A 127 -10.45 2.92 -9.45
C ARG A 127 -11.19 1.66 -9.00
N SER A 128 -11.22 1.37 -7.70
CA SER A 128 -12.00 0.24 -7.16
C SER A 128 -13.51 0.52 -7.17
N ILE A 129 -13.95 1.75 -6.90
CA ILE A 129 -15.36 2.13 -6.88
C ILE A 129 -15.94 2.17 -8.30
N GLY A 130 -15.15 2.66 -9.27
CA GLY A 130 -15.54 2.69 -10.68
C GLY A 130 -15.60 1.30 -11.34
N TYR A 131 -15.09 0.26 -10.67
CA TYR A 131 -15.17 -1.12 -11.14
C TYR A 131 -16.56 -1.71 -10.77
N LYS A 132 -17.62 -1.32 -11.50
CA LYS A 132 -18.89 -2.05 -11.47
C LYS A 132 -18.61 -3.48 -11.93
N ASN A 133 -18.84 -4.45 -11.05
CA ASN A 133 -18.54 -5.85 -11.31
C ASN A 133 -19.51 -6.40 -12.37
N PRO A 134 -19.06 -6.74 -13.60
CA PRO A 134 -19.95 -7.28 -14.63
C PRO A 134 -20.36 -8.74 -14.38
N SER A 135 -19.89 -9.38 -13.29
CA SER A 135 -20.31 -10.74 -12.93
C SER A 135 -21.55 -10.79 -12.01
N GLN A 136 -22.39 -9.75 -12.04
CA GLN A 136 -23.65 -9.64 -11.31
C GLN A 136 -24.85 -9.37 -12.25
N GLU A 137 -24.66 -9.50 -13.57
CA GLU A 137 -25.72 -9.58 -14.59
C GLU A 137 -25.73 -10.98 -15.23
#